data_AF-A0A426ZGQ0-F1
#
_entry.id   AF-A0A426ZGQ0-F1
#
_cell.length_a   1.000
_cell.length_b   1.000
_cell.length_c   1.000
_cell.angle_alpha   90.00
_cell.angle_beta   90.00
_cell.angle_gamma   90.00
#
_symmetry.space_group_name_H-M   'P 1'
#
loop_
_entity.id
_entity.type
_entity.pdbx_description
1 polymer ?
#
loop_
_entity_poly.entity_id
_entity_poly.type
_entity_poly.pdbx_seq_one_letter_code
_entity_poly.pdbx_strand_id
1 'polypeptide(L)'
;MAGALQYLESQRDAQPELADWYNALADLYQRKLWHQLTVKLEQFVALAVVQVVPCCYSAGDVLIQLYHNFIMEFETKINLLKLAHFAGVISRQYSEKEAAISYLEGIIEKLHATKELRIEEPILYVKMQIAAFYLEKGSQKECKKLLEEGKSMLDSMTDVDPTVHANYYWISSQYHKSRQEFAEFYKSALLYLAYTSVESLSAPFRLVR
;
A
#
# COMPACT_ATOMS: atom_id res chain seq x y z
N MET A 1 8.94 -2.25 -22.47
CA MET A 1 7.88 -1.52 -23.22
C MET A 1 6.94 -2.44 -24.01
N ALA A 2 7.41 -3.45 -24.77
CA ALA A 2 6.51 -4.38 -25.48
C ALA A 2 5.94 -5.51 -24.60
N GLY A 3 6.71 -5.97 -23.59
CA GLY A 3 6.29 -7.06 -22.69
C GLY A 3 5.12 -6.68 -21.78
N ALA A 4 5.08 -5.44 -21.28
CA ALA A 4 3.98 -4.90 -20.48
C ALA A 4 2.64 -4.92 -21.23
N LEU A 5 2.63 -4.48 -22.49
CA LEU A 5 1.41 -4.46 -23.33
C LEU A 5 0.97 -5.87 -23.72
N GLN A 6 1.92 -6.76 -24.09
CA GLN A 6 1.60 -8.17 -24.34
C GLN A 6 1.04 -8.88 -23.10
N TYR A 7 1.56 -8.56 -21.92
CA TYR A 7 1.02 -9.08 -20.66
C TYR A 7 -0.42 -8.61 -20.44
N LEU A 8 -0.71 -7.32 -20.61
CA LEU A 8 -2.08 -6.79 -20.50
C LEU A 8 -3.03 -7.43 -21.53
N GLU A 9 -2.57 -7.68 -22.76
CA GLU A 9 -3.37 -8.38 -23.79
C GLU A 9 -3.68 -9.83 -23.39
N SER A 10 -2.69 -10.58 -22.86
CA SER A 10 -2.95 -11.93 -22.36
C SER A 10 -3.91 -11.98 -21.17
N GLN A 11 -3.86 -10.98 -20.27
CA GLN A 11 -4.78 -10.88 -19.14
C GLN A 11 -6.19 -10.49 -19.58
N ARG A 12 -6.32 -9.62 -20.59
CA ARG A 12 -7.59 -9.28 -21.24
C ARG A 12 -8.26 -10.53 -21.82
N ASP A 13 -7.49 -11.36 -22.50
CA ASP A 13 -8.01 -12.58 -23.13
C ASP A 13 -8.41 -13.64 -22.08
N ALA A 14 -7.77 -13.63 -20.90
CA ALA A 14 -8.09 -14.52 -19.78
C ALA A 14 -9.34 -14.09 -18.97
N GLN A 15 -9.65 -12.79 -18.90
CA GLN A 15 -10.80 -12.26 -18.17
C GLN A 15 -11.60 -11.24 -19.01
N PRO A 16 -12.57 -11.71 -19.81
CA PRO A 16 -13.36 -10.83 -20.68
C PRO A 16 -14.21 -9.80 -19.91
N GLU A 17 -14.53 -10.05 -18.63
CA GLU A 17 -15.26 -9.09 -17.77
C GLU A 17 -14.43 -7.85 -17.39
N LEU A 18 -13.09 -7.97 -17.38
CA LEU A 18 -12.17 -6.87 -17.08
C LEU A 18 -11.46 -6.34 -18.33
N ALA A 19 -11.85 -6.83 -19.51
CA ALA A 19 -11.19 -6.49 -20.77
C ALA A 19 -11.21 -4.97 -21.06
N ASP A 20 -12.33 -4.30 -20.76
CA ASP A 20 -12.46 -2.85 -20.91
C ASP A 20 -11.48 -2.08 -20.00
N TRP A 21 -11.22 -2.58 -18.79
CA TRP A 21 -10.25 -2.00 -17.87
C TRP A 21 -8.82 -2.16 -18.38
N TYR A 22 -8.45 -3.35 -18.86
CA TYR A 22 -7.13 -3.60 -19.43
C TYR A 22 -6.88 -2.78 -20.69
N ASN A 23 -7.88 -2.62 -21.57
CA ASN A 23 -7.80 -1.75 -22.75
C ASN A 23 -7.60 -0.28 -22.36
N ALA A 24 -8.33 0.21 -21.35
CA ALA A 24 -8.16 1.58 -20.85
C ALA A 24 -6.76 1.79 -20.24
N LEU A 25 -6.23 0.82 -19.49
CA LEU A 25 -4.87 0.88 -18.95
C LEU A 25 -3.82 0.90 -20.08
N ALA A 26 -4.00 0.09 -21.12
CA ALA A 26 -3.12 0.06 -22.28
C ALA A 26 -3.11 1.39 -23.05
N ASP A 27 -4.28 2.00 -23.31
CA ASP A 27 -4.39 3.30 -23.98
C ASP A 27 -3.74 4.42 -23.15
N LEU A 28 -3.99 4.46 -21.84
CA LEU A 28 -3.38 5.43 -20.94
C LEU A 28 -1.85 5.27 -20.85
N TYR A 29 -1.35 4.03 -20.89
CA TYR A 29 0.08 3.72 -20.93
C TYR A 29 0.71 4.15 -22.25
N GLN A 30 0.08 3.87 -23.39
CA GLN A 30 0.54 4.31 -24.71
C GLN A 30 0.61 5.84 -24.83
N ARG A 31 -0.40 6.53 -24.28
CA ARG A 31 -0.45 8.00 -24.21
C ARG A 31 0.47 8.60 -23.15
N LYS A 32 1.15 7.79 -22.34
CA LYS A 32 2.06 8.19 -21.26
C LYS A 32 1.38 9.10 -20.22
N LEU A 33 0.09 8.88 -19.96
CA LEU A 33 -0.70 9.63 -18.98
C LEU A 33 -0.57 9.00 -17.59
N TRP A 34 0.61 9.13 -16.97
CA TRP A 34 0.96 8.43 -15.72
C TRP A 34 0.02 8.74 -14.56
N HIS A 35 -0.41 9.99 -14.40
CA HIS A 35 -1.31 10.36 -13.31
C HIS A 35 -2.68 9.69 -13.44
N GLN A 36 -3.31 9.77 -14.61
CA GLN A 36 -4.60 9.12 -14.85
C GLN A 36 -4.49 7.59 -14.79
N LEU A 37 -3.36 7.04 -15.27
CA LEU A 37 -3.05 5.62 -15.15
C LEU A 37 -3.02 5.20 -13.67
N THR A 38 -2.38 5.96 -12.78
CA THR A 38 -2.33 5.62 -11.35
C THR A 38 -3.70 5.60 -10.69
N VAL A 39 -4.55 6.59 -11.01
CA VAL A 39 -5.90 6.68 -10.45
C VAL A 39 -6.77 5.52 -10.95
N LYS A 40 -6.67 5.18 -12.24
CA LYS A 40 -7.38 4.03 -12.80
C LYS A 40 -6.87 2.71 -12.23
N LEU A 41 -5.58 2.60 -11.99
CA LEU A 41 -4.97 1.44 -11.36
C LEU A 41 -5.41 1.30 -9.89
N GLU A 42 -5.51 2.40 -9.13
CA GLU A 42 -6.06 2.38 -7.77
C GLU A 42 -7.51 1.89 -7.75
N GLN A 43 -8.35 2.39 -8.68
CA GLN A 43 -9.73 1.92 -8.84
C GLN A 43 -9.76 0.43 -9.18
N PHE A 44 -8.92 -0.01 -10.11
CA PHE A 44 -8.83 -1.41 -10.51
C PHE A 44 -8.38 -2.30 -9.35
N VAL A 45 -7.36 -1.91 -8.59
CA VAL A 45 -6.88 -2.66 -7.42
C VAL A 45 -7.95 -2.70 -6.33
N ALA A 46 -8.65 -1.60 -6.07
CA ALA A 46 -9.75 -1.57 -5.12
C ALA A 46 -10.90 -2.51 -5.55
N LEU A 47 -11.26 -2.51 -6.84
CA LEU A 47 -12.27 -3.43 -7.38
C LEU A 47 -11.79 -4.89 -7.37
N ALA A 48 -10.52 -5.15 -7.70
CA ALA A 48 -9.94 -6.49 -7.67
C ALA A 48 -9.93 -7.07 -6.25
N VAL A 49 -9.63 -6.24 -5.24
CA VAL A 49 -9.68 -6.63 -3.83
C VAL A 49 -11.12 -6.87 -3.33
N VAL A 50 -12.10 -6.12 -3.85
CA VAL A 50 -13.50 -6.15 -3.36
C VAL A 50 -14.39 -7.14 -4.13
N GLN A 51 -14.22 -7.31 -5.44
CA GLN A 51 -15.14 -8.07 -6.30
C GLN A 51 -14.60 -9.43 -6.77
N VAL A 52 -13.27 -9.63 -6.86
CA VAL A 52 -12.72 -10.77 -7.63
C VAL A 52 -12.27 -11.95 -6.74
N VAL A 53 -12.23 -11.81 -5.41
CA VAL A 53 -11.57 -12.83 -4.56
C VAL A 53 -12.37 -13.25 -3.33
N PRO A 54 -13.37 -14.14 -3.46
CA PRO A 54 -13.73 -15.01 -2.34
C PRO A 54 -13.13 -16.42 -2.42
N CYS A 55 -12.61 -16.91 -3.55
CA CYS A 55 -12.49 -18.37 -3.71
C CYS A 55 -11.20 -18.98 -4.28
N CYS A 56 -10.23 -18.20 -4.77
CA CYS A 56 -9.08 -18.79 -5.48
C CYS A 56 -7.74 -18.27 -4.95
N TYR A 57 -6.96 -19.17 -4.34
CA TYR A 57 -5.56 -19.02 -3.89
C TYR A 57 -4.57 -18.57 -5.00
N SER A 58 -5.06 -18.38 -6.24
CA SER A 58 -4.28 -18.05 -7.46
C SER A 58 -4.28 -16.56 -7.83
N ALA A 59 -5.09 -15.71 -7.17
CA ALA A 59 -5.22 -14.30 -7.55
C ALA A 59 -4.08 -13.40 -7.04
N GLY A 60 -3.41 -13.80 -5.95
CA GLY A 60 -2.25 -13.06 -5.43
C GLY A 60 -1.11 -13.00 -6.44
N ASP A 61 -0.91 -14.08 -7.19
CA ASP A 61 0.14 -14.18 -8.22
C ASP A 61 -0.12 -13.23 -9.39
N VAL A 62 -1.38 -12.99 -9.77
CA VAL A 62 -1.72 -12.06 -10.86
C VAL A 62 -1.38 -10.61 -10.51
N LEU A 63 -1.68 -10.18 -9.28
CA LEU A 63 -1.34 -8.83 -8.81
C LEU A 63 0.17 -8.64 -8.63
N ILE A 64 0.86 -9.67 -8.14
CA ILE A 64 2.33 -9.69 -8.00
C ILE A 64 2.99 -9.63 -9.38
N GLN A 65 2.53 -10.42 -10.34
CA GLN A 65 3.02 -10.41 -11.72
C GLN A 65 2.72 -9.08 -12.44
N LEU A 66 1.55 -8.50 -12.23
CA LEU A 66 1.21 -7.17 -12.73
C LEU A 66 2.19 -6.13 -12.18
N TYR A 67 2.55 -6.19 -10.89
CA TYR A 67 3.54 -5.28 -10.34
C TYR A 67 4.92 -5.44 -10.98
N HIS A 68 5.42 -6.67 -11.07
CA HIS A 68 6.75 -6.94 -11.62
C HIS A 68 6.86 -6.62 -13.11
N ASN A 69 5.82 -6.93 -13.90
CA ASN A 69 5.84 -6.78 -15.36
C ASN A 69 5.37 -5.41 -15.85
N PHE A 70 4.52 -4.73 -15.08
CA PHE A 70 3.90 -3.47 -15.48
C PHE A 70 4.37 -2.31 -14.60
N ILE A 71 4.18 -2.40 -13.28
CA ILE A 71 4.38 -1.26 -12.36
C ILE A 71 5.86 -0.88 -12.23
N MET A 72 6.78 -1.86 -12.26
CA MET A 72 8.22 -1.57 -12.25
C MET A 72 8.70 -0.73 -13.45
N GLU A 73 8.04 -0.78 -14.61
CA GLU A 73 8.50 -0.03 -15.79
C GLU A 73 8.29 1.49 -15.65
N PHE A 74 7.36 1.92 -14.79
CA PHE A 74 6.98 3.34 -14.66
C PHE A 74 7.00 3.86 -13.22
N GLU A 75 7.54 3.09 -12.28
CA GLU A 75 7.79 3.48 -10.89
C GLU A 75 8.50 4.84 -10.76
N THR A 76 9.47 5.12 -11.64
CA THR A 76 10.23 6.39 -11.67
C THR A 76 9.44 7.61 -12.15
N LYS A 77 8.22 7.42 -12.65
CA LYS A 77 7.38 8.48 -13.23
C LYS A 77 6.10 8.73 -12.42
N ILE A 78 5.91 8.00 -11.34
CA ILE A 78 4.73 8.05 -10.48
C ILE A 78 5.08 8.72 -9.15
N ASN A 79 4.06 9.29 -8.49
CA ASN A 79 4.14 9.71 -7.11
C ASN A 79 4.51 8.54 -6.18
N LEU A 80 5.67 8.64 -5.52
CA LEU A 80 6.23 7.63 -4.61
C LEU A 80 5.25 7.20 -3.50
N LEU A 81 4.36 8.09 -3.05
CA LEU A 81 3.37 7.77 -2.02
C LEU A 81 2.33 6.75 -2.54
N LYS A 82 1.88 6.94 -3.79
CA LYS A 82 0.97 5.98 -4.45
C LYS A 82 1.64 4.63 -4.65
N LEU A 83 2.91 4.63 -5.01
CA LEU A 83 3.70 3.39 -5.10
C LEU A 83 3.72 2.66 -3.74
N ALA A 84 3.96 3.38 -2.65
CA ALA A 84 3.94 2.81 -1.30
C ALA A 84 2.56 2.22 -0.92
N HIS A 85 1.47 2.88 -1.32
CA HIS A 85 0.12 2.32 -1.15
C HIS A 85 -0.05 1.01 -1.93
N PHE A 86 0.36 0.97 -3.20
CA PHE A 86 0.30 -0.26 -4.01
C PHE A 86 1.15 -1.38 -3.40
N ALA A 87 2.38 -1.07 -3.00
CA ALA A 87 3.26 -2.01 -2.31
C ALA A 87 2.63 -2.61 -1.05
N GLY A 88 1.91 -1.77 -0.28
CA GLY A 88 1.16 -2.21 0.90
C GLY A 88 -0.04 -3.13 0.58
N VAL A 89 -0.68 -2.97 -0.57
CA VAL A 89 -1.75 -3.90 -1.01
C VAL A 89 -1.17 -5.22 -1.49
N ILE A 90 -0.08 -5.16 -2.26
CA ILE A 90 0.58 -6.34 -2.82
C ILE A 90 1.22 -7.17 -1.71
N SER A 91 1.82 -6.54 -0.70
CA SER A 91 2.41 -7.26 0.44
C SER A 91 1.40 -8.15 1.19
N ARG A 92 0.11 -7.76 1.21
CA ARG A 92 -0.98 -8.57 1.80
C ARG A 92 -1.40 -9.77 0.97
N GLN A 93 -1.05 -9.79 -0.32
CA GLN A 93 -1.37 -10.89 -1.24
C GLN A 93 -0.35 -12.04 -1.15
N TYR A 94 0.82 -11.81 -0.55
CA TYR A 94 1.80 -12.86 -0.31
C TYR A 94 1.32 -13.80 0.80
N SER A 95 1.37 -15.11 0.54
CA SER A 95 1.07 -16.13 1.54
C SER A 95 2.15 -16.21 2.63
N GLU A 96 3.41 -15.97 2.25
CA GLU A 96 4.54 -15.95 3.17
C GLU A 96 4.90 -14.53 3.61
N LYS A 97 4.87 -14.30 4.93
CA LYS A 97 5.16 -13.00 5.53
C LYS A 97 6.63 -12.59 5.37
N GLU A 98 7.55 -13.55 5.34
CA GLU A 98 8.97 -13.26 5.14
C GLU A 98 9.25 -12.76 3.73
N ALA A 99 8.64 -13.38 2.71
CA ALA A 99 8.71 -12.90 1.34
C ALA A 99 8.11 -11.49 1.18
N ALA A 100 7.01 -11.20 1.88
CA ALA A 100 6.40 -9.87 1.90
C ALA A 100 7.33 -8.80 2.51
N ILE A 101 8.03 -9.13 3.60
CA ILE A 101 8.99 -8.23 4.24
C ILE A 101 10.17 -7.96 3.29
N SER A 102 10.79 -8.99 2.72
CA SER A 102 11.91 -8.82 1.78
C SER A 102 11.54 -8.02 0.54
N TYR A 103 10.31 -8.17 0.04
CA TYR A 103 9.78 -7.35 -1.05
C TYR A 103 9.66 -5.87 -0.66
N LEU A 104 9.11 -5.59 0.53
CA LEU A 104 8.97 -4.21 1.03
C LEU A 104 10.33 -3.57 1.32
N GLU A 105 11.31 -4.33 1.84
CA GLU A 105 12.69 -3.87 2.01
C GLU A 105 13.33 -3.52 0.67
N GLY A 106 13.15 -4.36 -0.37
CA GLY A 106 13.63 -4.06 -1.71
C GLY A 106 13.01 -2.80 -2.33
N ILE A 107 11.76 -2.47 -1.97
CA ILE A 107 11.14 -1.19 -2.35
C ILE A 107 11.76 -0.02 -1.60
N ILE A 108 12.04 -0.16 -0.29
CA ILE A 108 12.73 0.88 0.48
C ILE A 108 14.10 1.20 -0.16
N GLU A 109 14.89 0.18 -0.54
CA GLU A 109 16.18 0.40 -1.20
C GLU A 109 16.04 1.17 -2.53
N LYS A 110 15.02 0.85 -3.34
CA LYS A 110 14.73 1.56 -4.59
C LYS A 110 14.26 2.99 -4.36
N LEU A 111 13.43 3.22 -3.34
CA LEU A 111 12.99 4.55 -2.93
C LEU A 111 14.20 5.40 -2.49
N HIS A 112 15.11 4.83 -1.70
CA HIS A 112 16.36 5.50 -1.31
C HIS A 112 17.26 5.82 -2.52
N ALA A 113 17.30 4.94 -3.53
CA ALA A 113 18.08 5.16 -4.74
C ALA A 113 17.55 6.32 -5.60
N THR A 114 16.25 6.63 -5.50
CA THR A 114 15.58 7.64 -6.35
C THR A 114 15.86 9.08 -5.90
N LYS A 115 16.33 9.30 -4.67
CA LYS A 115 16.84 10.60 -4.14
C LYS A 115 15.94 11.84 -4.41
N GLU A 116 14.62 11.71 -4.31
CA GLU A 116 13.72 12.88 -4.34
C GLU A 116 13.58 13.59 -2.98
N LEU A 117 12.90 14.74 -2.93
CA LEU A 117 12.75 15.57 -1.71
C LEU A 117 11.63 15.09 -0.77
N ARG A 118 10.79 14.13 -1.17
CA ARG A 118 9.64 13.60 -0.41
C ARG A 118 9.65 12.08 -0.29
N ILE A 119 10.82 11.48 -0.06
CA ILE A 119 10.97 10.01 0.02
C ILE A 119 10.54 9.51 1.40
N GLU A 120 10.77 10.31 2.44
CA GLU A 120 10.64 9.79 3.79
C GLU A 120 9.17 9.57 4.21
N GLU A 121 8.19 10.22 3.59
CA GLU A 121 6.75 9.87 3.71
C GLU A 121 6.44 8.44 3.17
N PRO A 122 6.74 8.10 1.90
CA PRO A 122 6.64 6.75 1.38
C PRO A 122 7.41 5.72 2.18
N ILE A 123 8.64 6.02 2.59
CA ILE A 123 9.47 5.11 3.41
C ILE A 123 8.78 4.84 4.74
N LEU A 124 8.28 5.88 5.39
CA LEU A 124 7.54 5.75 6.64
C LEU A 124 6.33 4.84 6.45
N TYR A 125 5.55 5.06 5.38
CA TYR A 125 4.39 4.22 5.07
C TYR A 125 4.77 2.75 4.89
N VAL A 126 5.84 2.45 4.12
CA VAL A 126 6.32 1.08 3.90
C VAL A 126 6.85 0.46 5.19
N LYS A 127 7.63 1.20 5.99
CA LYS A 127 8.10 0.76 7.32
C LYS A 127 6.94 0.42 8.25
N MET A 128 5.85 1.19 8.22
CA MET A 128 4.65 0.90 9.01
C MET A 128 3.96 -0.41 8.57
N GLN A 129 3.94 -0.72 7.26
CA GLN A 129 3.44 -2.02 6.79
C GLN A 129 4.36 -3.18 7.22
N ILE A 130 5.68 -3.02 7.17
CA ILE A 130 6.63 -4.01 7.69
C ILE A 130 6.41 -4.24 9.19
N ALA A 131 6.20 -3.18 9.96
CA ALA A 131 5.89 -3.27 11.39
C ALA A 131 4.59 -4.05 11.64
N ALA A 132 3.58 -3.92 10.78
CA ALA A 132 2.36 -4.72 10.84
C ALA A 132 2.66 -6.23 10.70
N PHE A 133 3.48 -6.62 9.73
CA PHE A 133 3.86 -8.03 9.55
C PHE A 133 4.67 -8.56 10.74
N TYR A 134 5.56 -7.76 11.32
CA TYR A 134 6.29 -8.14 12.54
C TYR A 134 5.38 -8.30 13.76
N LEU A 135 4.33 -7.47 13.89
CA LEU A 135 3.30 -7.63 14.92
C LEU A 135 2.60 -8.98 14.79
N GLU A 136 2.18 -9.33 13.57
CA GLU A 136 1.51 -10.61 13.33
C GLU A 136 2.43 -11.82 13.53
N LYS A 137 3.74 -11.66 13.34
CA LYS A 137 4.75 -12.69 13.64
C LYS A 137 5.04 -12.81 15.15
N GLY A 138 4.60 -11.85 15.96
CA GLY A 138 4.85 -11.80 17.41
C GLY A 138 6.19 -11.17 17.80
N SER A 139 6.92 -10.57 16.85
CA SER A 139 8.21 -9.91 17.08
C SER A 139 8.02 -8.49 17.63
N GLN A 140 7.60 -8.37 18.89
CA GLN A 140 7.30 -7.07 19.52
C GLN A 140 8.53 -6.14 19.64
N LYS A 141 9.74 -6.69 19.75
CA LYS A 141 10.96 -5.87 19.88
C LYS A 141 11.29 -5.11 18.59
N GLU A 142 11.23 -5.80 17.44
CA GLU A 142 11.53 -5.19 16.14
C GLU A 142 10.43 -4.22 15.71
N CYS A 143 9.16 -4.54 16.00
CA CYS A 143 8.06 -3.59 15.78
C CYS A 143 8.25 -2.29 16.59
N LYS A 144 8.69 -2.38 17.86
CA LYS A 144 8.95 -1.20 18.68
C LYS A 144 10.03 -0.30 18.07
N LYS A 145 11.14 -0.89 17.63
CA LYS A 145 12.23 -0.13 16.97
C LYS A 145 11.72 0.61 15.74
N LEU A 146 10.97 -0.08 14.87
CA LEU A 146 10.39 0.52 13.67
C LEU A 146 9.39 1.64 14.00
N LEU A 147 8.61 1.51 15.08
CA LEU A 147 7.69 2.54 15.54
C LEU A 147 8.38 3.79 16.10
N GLU A 148 9.49 3.62 16.84
CA GLU A 148 10.29 4.74 17.35
C GLU A 148 11.03 5.46 16.22
N GLU A 149 11.63 4.70 15.28
CA GLU A 149 12.22 5.28 14.07
C GLU A 149 11.17 6.01 13.24
N GLY A 150 9.99 5.41 13.10
CA GLY A 150 8.88 6.02 12.37
C GLY A 150 8.39 7.30 13.03
N LYS A 151 8.37 7.35 14.36
CA LYS A 151 8.02 8.55 15.12
C LYS A 151 9.04 9.66 14.90
N SER A 152 10.33 9.34 15.01
CA SER A 152 11.40 10.32 14.81
C SER A 152 11.37 10.90 13.40
N MET A 153 11.04 10.08 12.40
CA MET A 153 10.91 10.49 11.01
C MET A 153 9.66 11.35 10.76
N LEU A 154 8.56 11.03 11.45
CA LEU A 154 7.34 11.84 11.40
C LEU A 154 7.54 13.21 12.06
N ASP A 155 8.18 13.25 13.23
CA ASP A 155 8.43 14.49 13.99
C ASP A 155 9.42 15.44 13.26
N SER A 156 10.29 14.91 12.39
CA SER A 156 11.20 15.73 11.57
C SER A 156 10.51 16.40 10.38
N MET A 157 9.35 15.89 9.96
CA MET A 157 8.60 16.43 8.84
C MET A 157 7.54 17.42 9.30
N THR A 158 7.35 18.50 8.54
CA THR A 158 6.43 19.60 8.90
C THR A 158 5.16 19.66 8.05
N ASP A 159 5.11 18.96 6.92
CA ASP A 159 3.97 18.93 6.00
C ASP A 159 3.73 17.48 5.53
N VAL A 160 3.21 16.65 6.44
CA VAL A 160 2.97 15.23 6.18
C VAL A 160 1.50 14.98 5.89
N ASP A 161 1.24 14.18 4.85
CA ASP A 161 -0.11 13.82 4.47
C ASP A 161 -0.87 13.15 5.65
N PRO A 162 -2.15 13.53 5.91
CA PRO A 162 -2.95 12.94 6.98
C PRO A 162 -3.06 11.42 6.90
N THR A 163 -2.99 10.83 5.70
CA THR A 163 -3.06 9.37 5.53
C THR A 163 -1.84 8.65 6.10
N VAL A 164 -0.67 9.27 6.05
CA VAL A 164 0.58 8.73 6.62
C VAL A 164 0.51 8.77 8.14
N HIS A 165 0.05 9.89 8.71
CA HIS A 165 -0.23 9.99 10.15
C HIS A 165 -1.24 8.94 10.61
N ALA A 166 -2.36 8.80 9.88
CA ALA A 166 -3.37 7.79 10.18
C ALA A 166 -2.75 6.37 10.18
N ASN A 167 -1.97 6.01 9.15
CA ASN A 167 -1.35 4.69 9.11
C ASN A 167 -0.38 4.46 10.29
N TYR A 168 0.45 5.47 10.64
CA TYR A 168 1.34 5.40 11.79
C TYR A 168 0.59 5.15 13.10
N TYR A 169 -0.42 5.96 13.40
CA TYR A 169 -1.20 5.82 14.63
C TYR A 169 -2.02 4.53 14.67
N TRP A 170 -2.45 4.02 13.50
CA TRP A 170 -3.12 2.73 13.41
C TRP A 170 -2.20 1.59 13.85
N ILE A 171 -0.97 1.51 13.33
CA ILE A 171 0.00 0.48 13.73
C ILE A 171 0.41 0.63 15.20
N SER A 172 0.63 1.86 15.67
CA SER A 172 0.88 2.14 17.09
C SER A 172 -0.26 1.59 17.95
N SER A 173 -1.52 1.81 17.57
CA SER A 173 -2.66 1.27 18.30
C SER A 173 -2.65 -0.27 18.34
N GLN A 174 -2.36 -0.94 17.22
CA GLN A 174 -2.29 -2.41 17.20
C GLN A 174 -1.15 -2.94 18.09
N TYR A 175 -0.02 -2.23 18.13
CA TYR A 175 1.10 -2.56 19.02
C TYR A 175 0.72 -2.46 20.50
N HIS A 176 0.13 -1.34 20.93
CA HIS A 176 -0.30 -1.18 22.33
C HIS A 176 -1.43 -2.15 22.71
N LYS A 177 -2.30 -2.48 21.77
CA LYS A 177 -3.33 -3.51 21.94
C LYS A 177 -2.71 -4.89 22.21
N SER A 178 -1.66 -5.27 21.47
CA SER A 178 -0.93 -6.52 21.70
C SER A 178 -0.25 -6.56 23.07
N ARG A 179 0.22 -5.42 23.59
CA ARG A 179 0.87 -5.30 24.91
C ARG A 179 -0.09 -5.08 26.08
N GLN A 180 -1.39 -4.98 25.82
CA GLN A 180 -2.43 -4.66 26.82
C GLN A 180 -2.24 -3.31 27.53
N GLU A 181 -1.57 -2.36 26.87
CA GLU A 181 -1.38 -0.99 27.35
C GLU A 181 -2.57 -0.12 26.92
N PHE A 182 -3.70 -0.24 27.63
CA PHE A 182 -4.97 0.36 27.22
C PHE A 182 -4.97 1.90 27.18
N ALA A 183 -4.16 2.56 28.02
CA ALA A 183 -4.08 4.02 28.05
C ALA A 183 -3.45 4.60 26.77
N GLU A 184 -2.31 4.03 26.35
CA GLU A 184 -1.62 4.45 25.13
C GLU A 184 -2.37 4.00 23.87
N PHE A 185 -2.99 2.82 23.92
CA PHE A 185 -3.90 2.37 22.87
C PHE A 185 -5.02 3.39 22.60
N TYR A 186 -5.69 3.87 23.64
CA TYR A 186 -6.78 4.82 23.49
C TYR A 186 -6.31 6.15 22.91
N LYS A 187 -5.16 6.66 23.36
CA LYS A 187 -4.54 7.87 22.83
C LYS A 187 -4.20 7.73 21.33
N SER A 188 -3.53 6.64 20.95
CA SER A 188 -3.18 6.37 19.55
C SER A 188 -4.42 6.15 18.67
N ALA A 189 -5.45 5.49 19.19
CA ALA A 189 -6.72 5.29 18.48
C ALA A 189 -7.47 6.62 18.25
N LEU A 190 -7.48 7.53 19.24
CA LEU A 190 -8.06 8.86 19.07
C LEU A 190 -7.31 9.68 18.02
N LEU A 191 -5.98 9.62 18.03
CA LEU A 191 -5.15 10.30 17.02
C LEU A 191 -5.39 9.71 15.63
N TYR A 192 -5.48 8.38 15.51
CA TYR A 192 -5.87 7.73 14.26
C TYR A 192 -7.19 8.27 13.71
N LEU A 193 -8.22 8.39 14.55
CA LEU A 193 -9.52 8.93 14.16
C LEU A 193 -9.46 10.43 13.81
N ALA A 194 -8.57 11.19 14.44
CA ALA A 194 -8.40 12.61 14.14
C ALA A 194 -7.80 12.85 12.74
N TYR A 195 -6.91 11.96 12.28
CA TYR A 195 -6.26 12.05 10.97
C TYR A 195 -6.99 11.26 9.86
N THR A 196 -7.93 10.39 10.22
CA THR A 196 -8.74 9.64 9.24
C THR A 196 -9.95 10.47 8.83
N SER A 197 -10.14 10.71 7.53
CA SER A 197 -11.37 11.36 7.04
C SER A 197 -12.57 10.42 7.19
N VAL A 198 -13.73 10.97 7.56
CA VAL A 198 -14.99 10.20 7.76
C VAL A 198 -15.40 9.43 6.48
N GLU A 199 -14.91 9.88 5.34
CA GLU A 199 -15.14 9.31 4.02
C GLU A 199 -14.38 8.00 3.76
N SER A 200 -13.25 7.74 4.44
CA SER A 200 -12.52 6.47 4.29
C SER A 200 -13.03 5.35 5.21
N LEU A 201 -13.95 5.68 6.14
CA LEU A 201 -14.55 4.69 7.04
C LEU A 201 -15.70 3.94 6.37
N SER A 202 -15.70 2.62 6.55
CA SER A 202 -16.75 1.70 6.08
C SER A 202 -18.13 2.12 6.62
N ALA A 203 -19.17 1.96 5.78
CA ALA A 203 -20.56 2.38 6.03
C ALA A 203 -21.15 2.11 7.44
N PRO A 204 -20.89 1.00 8.17
CA PRO A 204 -21.44 0.78 9.51
C PRO A 204 -20.96 1.78 10.57
N PHE A 205 -19.92 2.58 10.31
CA PHE A 205 -19.42 3.59 11.24
C PHE A 205 -19.90 5.02 10.92
N ARG A 206 -20.59 5.22 9.78
CA ARG A 206 -21.20 6.51 9.46
C ARG A 206 -22.57 6.57 10.12
N LEU A 207 -22.65 7.25 11.27
CA LEU A 207 -23.94 7.69 11.78
C LEU A 207 -24.53 8.68 10.77
N VAL A 208 -25.51 8.18 9.99
CA VAL A 208 -26.40 9.03 9.19
C VAL A 208 -27.10 9.95 10.19
N ARG A 209 -26.74 11.22 10.15
CA ARG A 209 -27.39 12.25 10.96
C ARG A 209 -28.47 12.93 10.14
#